data_AF-A0A940MBY9-F1
#
_entry.id   AF-A0A940MBY9-F1
#
_cell.length_a   1.000
_cell.length_b   1.000
_cell.length_c   1.000
_cell.angle_alpha   90.00
_cell.angle_beta   90.00
_cell.angle_gamma   90.00
#
_symmetry.space_group_name_H-M   'P 1'
#
loop_
_entity.id
_entity.type
_entity.pdbx_description
1 polymer ?
#
loop_
_entity_poly.entity_id
_entity_poly.type
_entity_poly.pdbx_seq_one_letter_code
_entity_poly.pdbx_strand_id
1 'polypeptide(L)'
;MDTGTQRRWNAEDAAGFSADGGVPASAYGDSTSRSLARILVDPATEHCWDASDALPPFLRDAFTDAVLRCLADPGSLDEELRTVQAATGPAMRQARGGQDTVAFLPSVCARGG
;
A
#
# COMPACT_ATOMS: atom_id res chain seq x y z
N MET A 1 -15.29 8.37 -1.91
CA MET A 1 -15.01 9.55 -2.75
C MET A 1 -15.84 9.41 -4.01
N ASP A 2 -16.58 10.44 -4.44
CA ASP A 2 -17.46 10.36 -5.60
C ASP A 2 -16.66 10.45 -6.92
N THR A 3 -17.05 9.70 -7.95
CA THR A 3 -16.37 9.69 -9.25
C THR A 3 -16.35 11.08 -9.92
N GLY A 4 -17.32 11.96 -9.59
CA GLY A 4 -17.31 13.36 -10.00
C GLY A 4 -16.11 14.15 -9.44
N THR A 5 -15.74 13.93 -8.19
CA THR A 5 -14.56 14.55 -7.56
C THR A 5 -13.26 14.07 -8.20
N GLN A 6 -13.13 12.76 -8.45
CA GLN A 6 -11.95 12.19 -9.10
C GLN A 6 -11.77 12.71 -10.53
N ARG A 7 -12.85 12.82 -11.30
CA ARG A 7 -12.80 13.36 -12.66
C ARG A 7 -12.33 14.83 -12.69
N ARG A 8 -12.78 15.66 -11.75
CA ARG A 8 -12.32 17.06 -11.66
C ARG A 8 -10.86 17.16 -11.30
N TRP A 9 -10.37 16.40 -10.32
CA TRP A 9 -8.93 16.35 -9.99
C TRP A 9 -8.07 15.94 -11.18
N ASN A 10 -8.53 14.97 -11.97
CA ASN A 10 -7.81 14.53 -13.16
C ASN A 10 -7.88 15.54 -14.33
N ALA A 11 -8.92 16.37 -14.40
CA ALA A 11 -9.12 17.30 -15.52
C ALA A 11 -8.58 18.70 -15.26
N GLU A 12 -8.60 19.19 -14.02
CA GLU A 12 -8.33 20.58 -13.67
C GLU A 12 -6.85 20.83 -13.29
N ASP A 13 -6.11 19.85 -12.77
CA ASP A 13 -4.75 20.04 -12.21
C ASP A 13 -3.75 18.88 -12.47
N ALA A 14 -3.99 18.02 -13.47
CA ALA A 14 -3.45 16.66 -13.60
C ALA A 14 -1.93 16.46 -13.29
N ALA A 15 -1.65 16.03 -12.05
CA ALA A 15 -0.59 15.08 -11.74
C ALA A 15 -1.14 13.76 -11.16
N GLY A 16 -2.47 13.57 -11.15
CA GLY A 16 -3.14 12.42 -10.53
C GLY A 16 -3.61 11.36 -11.51
N PHE A 17 -3.62 10.11 -11.06
CA PHE A 17 -4.23 8.97 -11.74
C PHE A 17 -5.33 8.35 -10.85
N SER A 18 -6.39 7.83 -11.46
CA SER A 18 -7.48 7.15 -10.75
C SER A 18 -7.39 5.63 -10.90
N ALA A 19 -7.61 4.91 -9.80
CA ALA A 19 -7.84 3.46 -9.78
C ALA A 19 -9.33 3.08 -9.91
N ASP A 20 -10.23 4.05 -10.09
CA ASP A 20 -11.66 3.80 -10.38
C ASP A 20 -11.83 3.37 -11.85
N GLY A 21 -12.29 2.14 -12.08
CA GLY A 21 -12.59 1.61 -13.42
C GLY A 21 -13.69 2.38 -14.18
N GLY A 22 -14.46 3.22 -13.50
CA GLY A 22 -15.40 4.17 -14.10
C GLY A 22 -14.72 5.39 -14.77
N VAL A 23 -13.41 5.57 -14.58
CA VAL A 23 -12.61 6.58 -15.26
C VAL A 23 -11.88 5.93 -16.44
N PRO A 24 -12.33 6.12 -17.69
CA PRO A 24 -11.73 5.45 -18.83
C PRO A 24 -10.33 6.00 -19.11
N ALA A 25 -9.43 5.14 -19.61
CA ALA A 25 -8.08 5.55 -19.99
C ALA A 25 -8.09 6.68 -21.05
N SER A 26 -9.13 6.80 -21.89
CA SER A 26 -9.27 7.91 -22.85
C SER A 26 -9.36 9.30 -22.20
N ALA A 27 -9.61 9.38 -20.90
CA ALA A 27 -9.57 10.65 -20.14
C ALA A 27 -8.15 11.24 -20.02
N TYR A 28 -7.11 10.46 -20.31
CA TYR A 28 -5.70 10.88 -20.22
C TYR A 28 -5.11 11.19 -21.61
N GLY A 29 -4.43 12.34 -21.72
CA GLY A 29 -4.00 12.93 -22.98
C GLY A 29 -2.88 12.18 -23.72
N ASP A 30 -1.86 11.73 -22.99
CA ASP A 30 -0.68 11.06 -23.58
C ASP A 30 -0.70 9.52 -23.42
N SER A 31 0.11 8.83 -24.21
CA SER A 31 0.17 7.37 -24.24
C SER A 31 0.68 6.73 -22.95
N THR A 32 1.60 7.40 -22.25
CA THR A 32 2.17 6.91 -20.98
C THR A 32 1.12 6.96 -19.90
N SER A 33 0.42 8.10 -19.77
CA SER A 33 -0.67 8.28 -18.82
C SER A 33 -1.81 7.30 -19.08
N ARG A 34 -2.15 7.04 -20.35
CA ARG A 34 -3.11 5.98 -20.72
C ARG A 34 -2.65 4.58 -20.33
N SER A 35 -1.34 4.33 -20.35
CA SER A 35 -0.78 3.04 -19.95
C SER A 35 -0.81 2.86 -18.45
N LEU A 36 -0.45 3.89 -17.69
CA LEU A 36 -0.58 3.91 -16.24
C LEU A 36 -2.04 3.70 -15.83
N ALA A 37 -2.99 4.44 -16.42
CA ALA A 37 -4.41 4.26 -16.15
C ALA A 37 -4.90 2.83 -16.42
N ARG A 38 -4.39 2.15 -17.45
CA ARG A 38 -4.72 0.75 -17.74
C ARG A 38 -4.15 -0.20 -16.69
N ILE A 39 -2.90 0.03 -16.25
CA ILE A 39 -2.29 -0.77 -15.20
C ILE A 39 -3.12 -0.64 -13.92
N LEU A 40 -3.41 0.58 -13.48
CA LEU A 40 -4.08 0.87 -12.20
C LEU A 40 -5.47 0.23 -12.05
N VAL A 41 -6.15 -0.07 -13.15
CA VAL A 41 -7.49 -0.68 -13.15
C VAL A 41 -7.48 -2.15 -13.59
N ASP A 42 -6.32 -2.70 -13.93
CA ASP A 42 -6.19 -4.09 -14.37
C ASP A 42 -6.43 -5.04 -13.18
N PRO A 43 -7.50 -5.87 -13.21
CA PRO A 43 -7.79 -6.81 -12.14
C PRO A 43 -6.82 -8.00 -12.10
N ALA A 44 -6.02 -8.21 -13.16
CA ALA A 44 -4.99 -9.25 -13.19
C ALA A 44 -3.67 -8.79 -12.54
N THR A 45 -3.54 -7.50 -12.21
CA THR A 45 -2.37 -6.93 -11.56
C THR A 45 -2.64 -6.77 -10.05
N GLU A 46 -1.72 -7.25 -9.21
CA GLU A 46 -1.75 -7.00 -7.77
C GLU A 46 -1.30 -5.56 -7.50
N HIS A 47 -2.20 -4.73 -6.98
CA HIS A 47 -1.93 -3.32 -6.71
C HIS A 47 -1.66 -3.07 -5.22
N CYS A 48 -0.38 -2.91 -4.89
CA CYS A 48 0.07 -2.50 -3.57
C CYS A 48 0.14 -0.98 -3.53
N TRP A 49 -0.90 -0.36 -2.98
CA TRP A 49 -1.08 1.08 -3.06
C TRP A 49 -0.20 1.82 -2.06
N ASP A 50 0.10 1.19 -0.92
CA ASP A 50 1.07 1.70 0.03
C ASP A 50 2.11 0.65 0.43
N ALA A 51 3.20 1.12 1.03
CA ALA A 51 4.28 0.26 1.48
C ALA A 51 3.87 -0.69 2.63
N SER A 52 2.79 -0.37 3.36
CA SER A 52 2.28 -1.18 4.45
C SER A 52 1.49 -2.40 3.97
N ASP A 53 0.95 -2.38 2.75
CA ASP A 53 0.30 -3.53 2.09
C ASP A 53 1.26 -4.72 1.87
N ALA A 54 2.56 -4.43 1.74
CA ALA A 54 3.62 -5.42 1.64
C ALA A 54 4.07 -5.98 3.00
N LEU A 55 3.62 -5.42 4.12
CA LEU A 55 3.98 -5.89 5.45
C LEU A 55 3.16 -7.15 5.81
N PRO A 56 3.76 -8.09 6.56
CA PRO A 56 3.00 -9.15 7.22
C PRO A 56 1.89 -8.55 8.11
N PRO A 57 0.71 -9.19 8.25
CA PRO A 57 -0.44 -8.60 8.95
C PRO A 57 -0.12 -8.03 10.34
N PHE A 58 0.61 -8.78 11.18
CA PHE A 58 0.99 -8.31 12.51
C PHE A 58 1.90 -7.07 12.50
N LEU A 59 2.74 -6.93 11.47
CA LEU A 59 3.66 -5.79 11.34
C LEU A 59 2.93 -4.59 10.73
N ARG A 60 1.99 -4.81 9.80
CA ARG A 60 1.10 -3.79 9.27
C ARG A 60 0.24 -3.17 10.37
N ASP A 61 -0.33 -3.99 11.24
CA ASP A 61 -1.19 -3.53 12.33
C ASP A 61 -0.36 -2.71 13.34
N ALA A 62 0.84 -3.19 13.70
CA ALA A 62 1.77 -2.44 14.57
C ALA A 62 2.21 -1.10 13.96
N PHE A 63 2.48 -1.06 12.66
CA PHE A 63 2.80 0.17 11.92
C PHE A 63 1.62 1.14 11.91
N THR A 64 0.41 0.66 11.65
CA THR A 64 -0.81 1.48 11.60
C THR A 64 -1.09 2.14 12.95
N ASP A 65 -1.00 1.37 14.04
CA ASP A 65 -1.18 1.90 15.40
C ASP A 65 -0.10 2.95 15.74
N ALA A 66 1.16 2.69 15.39
CA ALA A 66 2.27 3.62 15.60
C ALA A 66 2.07 4.96 14.87
N VAL A 67 1.59 4.92 13.62
CA VAL A 67 1.26 6.13 12.85
C VAL A 67 0.16 6.94 13.53
N LEU A 68 -0.93 6.28 13.98
CA LEU A 68 -2.03 6.96 14.66
C LEU A 68 -1.58 7.63 15.96
N ARG A 69 -0.71 6.98 16.74
CA ARG A 69 -0.16 7.55 17.97
C ARG A 69 0.77 8.72 17.71
N CYS A 70 1.65 8.61 16.70
CA CYS A 70 2.52 9.72 16.31
C CYS A 70 1.73 10.93 15.78
N LEU A 71 0.59 10.71 15.12
CA LEU A 71 -0.30 11.80 14.69
C LEU A 71 -1.01 12.48 15.87
N ALA A 72 -1.34 11.72 16.91
CA ALA A 72 -1.94 12.24 18.13
C ALA A 72 -0.92 12.96 19.04
N ASP A 73 0.30 12.45 19.11
CA ASP A 73 1.43 13.05 19.83
C ASP A 73 2.73 12.88 19.03
N PRO A 74 3.15 13.91 18.25
CA PRO A 74 4.38 13.85 17.46
C PRO A 74 5.67 13.66 18.28
N GLY A 75 5.65 13.96 19.59
CA GLY A 75 6.79 13.74 20.49
C GLY A 75 7.09 12.26 20.74
N SER A 76 6.15 11.37 20.44
CA SER A 76 6.26 9.92 20.64
C SER A 76 6.99 9.17 19.51
N LEU A 77 7.46 9.86 18.45
CA LEU A 77 8.04 9.24 17.25
C LEU A 77 9.10 8.17 17.57
N ASP A 78 10.08 8.50 18.42
CA ASP A 78 11.16 7.57 18.77
C ASP A 78 10.68 6.34 19.57
N GLU A 79 9.56 6.46 20.29
CA GLU A 79 8.92 5.35 20.98
C GLU A 79 8.14 4.46 20.01
N GLU A 80 7.37 5.06 19.12
CA GLU A 80 6.59 4.32 18.12
C GLU A 80 7.48 3.60 17.11
N LEU A 81 8.61 4.21 16.70
CA LEU A 81 9.63 3.53 15.89
C LEU A 81 10.23 2.31 16.60
N ARG A 82 10.50 2.40 17.90
CA ARG A 82 10.98 1.25 18.69
C ARG A 82 9.93 0.14 18.76
N THR A 83 8.64 0.50 18.88
CA THR A 83 7.53 -0.47 18.89
C THR A 83 7.45 -1.25 17.58
N VAL A 84 7.52 -0.57 16.43
CA VAL A 84 7.52 -1.21 15.11
C VAL A 84 8.77 -2.08 14.90
N GLN A 85 9.95 -1.60 15.32
CA GLN A 85 11.19 -2.39 15.26
C GLN A 85 11.13 -3.63 16.13
N ALA A 86 10.55 -3.53 17.34
CA ALA A 86 10.38 -4.68 18.23
C ALA A 86 9.45 -5.74 17.61
N ALA A 87 8.38 -5.34 16.90
CA ALA A 87 7.52 -6.26 16.16
C ALA A 87 8.23 -6.98 15.01
N THR A 88 9.28 -6.37 14.46
CA THR A 88 10.12 -6.94 13.39
C THR A 88 11.03 -8.08 13.90
N GLY A 89 11.43 -8.05 15.19
CA GLY A 89 12.34 -9.05 15.78
C GLY A 89 11.79 -10.50 15.81
N PRO A 90 10.57 -10.73 16.31
CA PRO A 90 9.89 -12.03 16.22
C PRO A 90 9.71 -12.52 14.78
N ALA A 91 9.40 -11.61 13.85
CA ALA A 91 9.24 -11.91 12.43
C ALA A 91 10.50 -12.50 11.78
N MET A 92 11.66 -11.87 12.04
CA MET A 92 12.94 -12.32 11.49
C MET A 92 13.45 -13.60 12.15
N ARG A 93 13.14 -13.83 13.44
CA ARG A 93 13.51 -15.08 14.14
C ARG A 93 12.70 -16.27 13.65
N GLN A 94 11.39 -16.09 13.41
CA GLN A 94 10.54 -17.12 12.81
C GLN A 94 11.04 -17.52 11.40
N ALA A 95 11.50 -16.54 10.60
CA ALA A 95 12.03 -16.76 9.25
C ALA A 95 13.37 -17.54 9.20
N ARG A 96 14.17 -17.52 10.27
CA ARG A 96 15.50 -18.18 10.32
C ARG A 96 15.47 -19.59 10.92
N GLY A 97 14.35 -20.03 11.50
CA GLY A 97 14.25 -21.29 12.25
C GLY A 97 13.53 -22.46 11.57
N GLY A 98 12.89 -22.24 10.41
CA GLY A 98 12.10 -23.27 9.72
C GLY A 98 12.72 -23.73 8.40
N GLN A 99 13.16 -24.98 8.35
CA GLN A 99 13.31 -25.72 7.08
C GLN A 99 11.90 -26.15 6.64
N ASP A 100 11.62 -25.99 5.35
CA ASP A 100 10.37 -26.30 4.64
C ASP A 100 9.20 -25.32 4.86
N THR A 101 8.87 -24.63 3.76
CA THR A 101 7.75 -23.70 3.53
C THR A 101 7.50 -22.65 4.62
N VAL A 102 8.06 -21.47 4.40
CA VAL A 102 7.73 -20.27 5.16
C VAL A 102 6.26 -19.93 4.93
N ALA A 103 5.37 -20.39 5.81
CA ALA A 103 4.05 -19.80 5.93
C ALA A 103 4.19 -18.49 6.73
N PHE A 104 4.90 -17.50 6.17
CA PHE A 104 4.41 -16.14 6.35
C PHE A 104 2.97 -16.18 5.87
N LEU A 105 2.02 -15.69 6.68
CA LEU A 105 0.76 -15.26 6.06
C LEU A 105 1.19 -14.38 4.89
N PRO A 106 0.79 -14.70 3.66
CA PRO A 106 1.21 -13.92 2.52
C PRO A 106 0.89 -12.47 2.88
N SER A 107 1.86 -11.57 2.68
CA SER A 107 1.50 -10.15 2.67
C SER A 107 0.29 -10.00 1.77
N VAL A 108 -0.55 -9.00 2.01
CA VAL A 108 -1.73 -8.77 1.16
C VAL A 108 -1.33 -8.69 -0.33
N CYS A 109 -0.05 -8.34 -0.55
CA CYS A 109 0.68 -8.21 -1.79
C CYS A 109 1.68 -9.34 -2.17
N ALA A 110 1.70 -10.48 -1.47
CA ALA A 110 2.75 -11.51 -1.67
C ALA A 110 2.31 -12.65 -2.58
N ARG A 111 1.22 -12.51 -3.35
CA ARG A 111 0.68 -13.61 -4.16
C ARG A 111 0.80 -13.34 -5.66
N GLY A 112 2.03 -13.35 -6.16
CA GLY A 112 2.33 -13.57 -7.59
C GLY A 112 3.75 -14.10 -7.79
N GLY A 113 4.02 -15.25 -8.43
CA GLY A 113 3.14 -16.19 -9.15
C GLY A 113 3.57 -17.65 -9.02
#